data_AF-A0A447X9Q3-F1
#
_entry.id   AF-A0A447X9Q3-F1
#
_cell.length_a   1.000
_cell.length_b   1.000
_cell.length_c   1.000
_cell.angle_alpha   90.00
_cell.angle_beta   90.00
_cell.angle_gamma   90.00
#
_symmetry.space_group_name_H-M   'P 1'
#
loop_
_entity.id
_entity.type
_entity.pdbx_description
1 polymer ?
#
loop_
_entity_poly.entity_id
_entity_poly.type
_entity_poly.pdbx_seq_one_letter_code
_entity_poly.pdbx_strand_id
1 'polypeptide(L)'
;MMENYKHTTVLLDEAVNGLNIRPDGIYIDGTFGRGGHSRLILSQLGEEGRLLAIDRDPQAIAVAKTIDDPRFSIIHGPFSALGEYVAERDLIGKIDGILLDLGVSSPQLDDAERGFSFMRDGPLDMRMDPTRGQSAAEWLQTAEEADIAWVLKTYGEERFAKRIARAIVERNREQPMTRTKELAEVVAAATPVKISLNIPRPVPSRRCAFG
;
A
#
# COMPACT_ATOMS: atom_id res chain seq x y z
N MET A 1 -9.31 27.40 12.21
CA MET A 1 -8.17 26.59 12.67
C MET A 1 -8.23 25.27 11.92
N MET A 2 -7.19 24.96 11.14
CA MET A 2 -7.08 23.69 10.41
C MET A 2 -6.72 22.59 11.42
N GLU A 3 -7.66 21.69 11.67
CA GLU A 3 -7.44 20.43 12.37
C GLU A 3 -6.45 19.60 11.55
N ASN A 4 -5.21 19.51 12.03
CA ASN A 4 -4.24 18.53 11.55
C ASN A 4 -4.74 17.16 11.97
N TYR A 5 -5.32 16.40 11.04
CA TYR A 5 -5.51 14.96 11.22
C TYR A 5 -4.13 14.30 11.32
N LYS A 6 -3.59 14.21 12.55
CA LYS A 6 -2.47 13.34 12.85
C LYS A 6 -3.00 11.91 12.76
N HIS A 7 -2.71 11.26 11.65
CA HIS A 7 -2.92 9.83 11.52
C HIS A 7 -2.07 9.11 12.57
N THR A 8 -2.70 8.70 13.68
CA THR A 8 -2.07 7.81 14.66
C THR A 8 -1.90 6.47 13.96
N THR A 9 -0.65 6.10 13.66
CA THR A 9 -0.31 4.80 13.11
C THR A 9 -0.83 3.70 14.02
N VAL A 10 -1.52 2.71 13.44
CA VAL A 10 -2.00 1.54 14.15
C VAL A 10 -0.76 0.75 14.59
N LEU A 11 -0.63 0.43 15.88
CA LEU A 11 0.50 -0.30 16.46
C LEU A 11 1.87 0.42 16.38
N LEU A 12 1.88 1.75 16.42
CA LEU A 12 3.11 2.54 16.34
C LEU A 12 4.15 2.14 17.39
N ASP A 13 3.74 2.15 18.66
CA ASP A 13 4.64 1.93 19.78
C ASP A 13 5.06 0.45 19.85
N GLU A 14 4.13 -0.48 19.66
CA GLU A 14 4.42 -1.92 19.70
C GLU A 14 5.37 -2.35 18.58
N ALA A 15 5.17 -1.86 17.35
CA ALA A 15 6.02 -2.20 16.22
C ALA A 15 7.45 -1.67 16.41
N VAL A 16 7.61 -0.44 16.91
CA VAL A 16 8.92 0.14 17.20
C VAL A 16 9.58 -0.53 18.40
N ASN A 17 8.83 -0.85 19.46
CA ASN A 17 9.36 -1.59 20.61
C ASN A 17 9.89 -2.98 20.21
N GLY A 18 9.25 -3.64 19.25
CA GLY A 18 9.71 -4.92 18.69
C GLY A 18 11.09 -4.87 18.04
N LEU A 19 11.57 -3.69 17.61
CA LEU A 19 12.91 -3.51 17.04
C LEU A 19 14.02 -3.54 18.10
N ASN A 20 13.69 -3.41 19.39
CA ASN A 20 14.67 -3.36 20.47
C ASN A 20 15.82 -2.38 20.16
N ILE A 21 15.46 -1.12 19.94
CA ILE A 21 16.37 -0.11 19.38
C ILE A 21 17.58 0.12 20.28
N ARG A 22 18.76 0.07 19.67
CA ARG A 22 20.04 0.48 20.24
C ARG A 22 20.45 1.84 19.65
N PRO A 23 20.97 2.78 20.45
CA PRO A 23 21.32 4.11 19.97
C PRO A 23 22.30 4.13 18.80
N ASP A 24 23.20 3.16 18.71
CA ASP A 24 24.25 3.00 17.70
C ASP A 24 23.89 1.97 16.60
N GLY A 25 22.66 1.47 16.59
CA GLY A 25 22.23 0.43 15.66
C GLY A 25 21.84 0.95 14.26
N ILE A 26 21.76 0.01 13.31
CA ILE A 26 21.35 0.26 11.92
C ILE A 26 20.00 -0.40 11.65
N TYR A 27 19.00 0.41 11.35
CA TYR A 27 17.62 -0.04 11.17
C TYR A 27 17.14 0.22 9.75
N ILE A 28 16.19 -0.61 9.30
CA ILE A 28 15.48 -0.43 8.04
C ILE A 28 13.99 -0.23 8.31
N ASP A 29 13.42 0.86 7.78
CA ASP A 29 11.96 1.02 7.63
C ASP A 29 11.62 0.74 6.16
N GLY A 30 11.13 -0.46 5.88
CA GLY A 30 10.89 -0.90 4.49
C GLY A 30 9.60 -0.34 3.87
N THR A 31 8.83 0.43 4.63
CA THR A 31 7.50 0.94 4.24
C THR A 31 7.30 2.34 4.80
N PHE A 32 8.18 3.28 4.41
CA PHE A 32 8.24 4.62 5.00
C PHE A 32 6.88 5.32 5.11
N GLY A 33 6.09 5.28 4.03
CA GLY A 33 4.75 5.85 3.93
C GLY A 33 4.71 7.36 4.19
N ARG A 34 4.47 7.75 5.44
CA ARG A 34 4.50 9.15 5.89
C ARG A 34 5.52 9.42 7.00
N GLY A 35 6.36 8.45 7.31
CA GLY A 35 7.47 8.54 8.26
C GLY A 35 7.04 8.48 9.72
N GLY A 36 5.89 7.89 10.04
CA GLY A 36 5.45 7.71 11.43
C GLY A 36 6.45 6.88 12.22
N HIS A 37 6.66 5.63 11.78
CA HIS A 37 7.67 4.73 12.35
C HIS A 37 9.08 5.29 12.22
N SER A 38 9.49 5.72 11.02
CA SER A 38 10.82 6.32 10.80
C SER A 38 11.18 7.45 11.77
N ARG A 39 10.26 8.40 12.03
CA ARG A 39 10.52 9.50 12.99
C ARG A 39 10.63 8.99 14.43
N LEU A 40 9.82 8.00 14.81
CA LEU A 40 9.90 7.41 16.14
C LEU A 40 11.21 6.62 16.32
N ILE A 41 11.64 5.87 15.30
CA ILE A 41 12.94 5.19 15.29
C ILE A 41 14.08 6.20 15.42
N LEU A 42 14.13 7.25 14.59
CA LEU A 42 15.15 8.30 14.64
C LEU A 42 15.22 9.01 16.00
N SER A 43 14.09 9.15 16.69
CA SER A 43 14.03 9.76 18.03
C SER A 43 14.69 8.92 19.12
N GLN A 44 14.88 7.61 18.87
CA GLN A 44 15.52 6.67 19.80
C GLN A 44 16.98 6.36 19.43
N LEU A 45 17.42 6.76 18.22
CA LEU A 45 18.80 6.62 17.79
C LEU A 45 19.68 7.73 18.40
N GLY A 46 20.94 7.38 18.67
CA GLY A 46 22.03 8.31 19.00
C GLY A 46 22.71 8.85 17.75
N GLU A 47 23.82 9.58 17.91
CA GLU A 47 24.55 10.21 16.80
C GLU A 47 25.15 9.19 15.82
N GLU A 48 25.55 8.02 16.31
CA GLU A 48 26.12 6.92 15.51
C GLU A 48 25.05 5.99 14.89
N GLY A 49 23.79 6.15 15.29
CA GLY A 49 22.69 5.34 14.76
C GLY A 49 22.38 5.67 13.31
N ARG A 50 21.80 4.71 12.58
CA ARG A 50 21.43 4.90 11.18
C ARG A 50 20.04 4.35 10.87
N LEU A 51 19.26 5.10 10.09
CA LEU A 51 17.99 4.64 9.55
C LEU A 51 18.01 4.68 8.01
N LEU A 52 17.77 3.52 7.40
CA LEU A 52 17.53 3.38 5.98
C LEU A 52 16.04 3.15 5.73
N ALA A 53 15.36 4.10 5.13
CA ALA A 53 13.98 3.96 4.73
C ALA A 53 13.86 3.51 3.26
N ILE A 54 12.79 2.79 2.94
CA ILE A 54 12.44 2.36 1.59
C ILE A 54 10.96 2.69 1.35
N ASP A 55 10.66 3.22 0.17
CA ASP A 55 9.28 3.26 -0.32
C ASP A 55 9.27 3.21 -1.85
N ARG A 56 8.24 2.61 -2.43
CA ARG A 56 8.03 2.62 -3.87
C ARG A 56 7.17 3.79 -4.33
N ASP A 57 6.48 4.47 -3.42
CA ASP A 57 5.59 5.58 -3.74
C ASP A 57 6.35 6.91 -3.84
N PRO A 58 6.38 7.59 -5.01
CA PRO A 58 7.05 8.88 -5.17
C PRO A 58 6.56 9.96 -4.19
N GLN A 59 5.30 9.93 -3.77
CA GLN A 59 4.77 10.85 -2.76
C GLN A 59 5.38 10.59 -1.39
N ALA A 60 5.63 9.33 -1.03
CA ALA A 60 6.34 8.97 0.20
C ALA A 60 7.79 9.46 0.16
N ILE A 61 8.45 9.34 -1.01
CA ILE A 61 9.81 9.87 -1.23
C ILE A 61 9.85 11.39 -1.06
N ALA A 62 8.86 12.11 -1.58
CA ALA A 62 8.77 13.56 -1.41
C ALA A 62 8.68 13.96 0.07
N VAL A 63 7.92 13.19 0.88
CA VAL A 63 7.83 13.40 2.34
C VAL A 63 9.14 13.03 3.05
N ALA A 64 9.79 11.93 2.65
CA ALA A 64 11.06 11.52 3.23
C ALA A 64 12.16 12.57 3.03
N LYS A 65 12.18 13.23 1.86
CA LYS A 65 13.13 14.31 1.55
C LYS A 65 12.98 15.57 2.41
N THR A 66 11.90 15.71 3.18
CA THR A 66 11.75 16.81 4.14
C THR A 66 12.36 16.50 5.50
N ILE A 67 12.86 15.27 5.73
CA ILE A 67 13.56 14.88 6.95
C ILE A 67 15.03 15.31 6.80
N ASP A 68 15.42 16.31 7.57
CA ASP A 68 16.79 16.83 7.64
C ASP A 68 17.53 16.21 8.82
N ASP A 69 17.99 14.97 8.64
CA ASP A 69 18.78 14.23 9.64
C ASP A 69 19.88 13.44 8.92
N PRO A 70 21.18 13.65 9.24
CA PRO A 70 22.29 12.98 8.55
C PRO A 70 22.30 11.46 8.75
N ARG A 71 21.59 10.96 9.78
CA ARG A 71 21.45 9.52 10.07
C ARG A 71 20.39 8.85 9.20
N PHE A 72 19.53 9.65 8.56
CA PHE A 72 18.42 9.18 7.74
C PHE A 72 18.79 9.14 6.26
N SER A 73 18.35 8.09 5.57
CA SER A 73 18.42 8.01 4.11
C SER A 73 17.19 7.28 3.56
N ILE A 74 16.77 7.64 2.36
CA ILE A 74 15.59 7.07 1.70
C ILE A 74 15.96 6.46 0.35
N ILE A 75 15.42 5.28 0.06
CA ILE A 75 15.50 4.62 -1.25
C ILE A 75 14.12 4.62 -1.90
N HIS A 76 14.07 5.06 -3.17
CA HIS A 76 12.90 4.91 -4.01
C HIS A 76 12.93 3.57 -4.74
N GLY A 77 12.15 2.60 -4.27
CA GLY A 77 12.10 1.27 -4.85
C GLY A 77 11.28 0.28 -4.01
N PRO A 78 11.06 -0.94 -4.53
CA PRO A 78 10.35 -1.97 -3.79
C PRO A 78 11.21 -2.54 -2.66
N PHE A 79 10.60 -2.80 -1.50
CA PHE A 79 11.30 -3.47 -0.39
C PHE A 79 11.77 -4.89 -0.76
N SER A 80 11.27 -5.50 -1.84
CA SER A 80 11.74 -6.81 -2.31
C SER A 80 13.21 -6.79 -2.73
N ALA A 81 13.75 -5.62 -3.09
CA ALA A 81 15.16 -5.42 -3.41
C ALA A 81 16.02 -5.04 -2.19
N LEU A 82 15.50 -5.19 -0.96
CA LEU A 82 16.21 -4.85 0.29
C LEU A 82 17.62 -5.46 0.35
N GLY A 83 17.78 -6.72 -0.05
CA GLY A 83 19.09 -7.38 -0.05
C GLY A 83 20.12 -6.68 -0.94
N GLU A 84 19.70 -6.19 -2.11
CA GLU A 84 20.56 -5.43 -3.03
C GLU A 84 20.94 -4.08 -2.40
N TYR A 85 19.97 -3.37 -1.83
CA TYR A 85 20.21 -2.08 -1.18
C TYR A 85 21.18 -2.16 0.00
N VAL A 86 21.09 -3.23 0.78
CA VAL A 86 22.01 -3.53 1.90
C VAL A 86 23.41 -3.87 1.37
N ALA A 87 23.51 -4.65 0.28
CA ALA A 87 24.77 -5.00 -0.35
C ALA A 87 25.50 -3.78 -0.93
N GLU A 88 24.80 -2.91 -1.66
CA GLU A 88 25.33 -1.66 -2.24
C GLU A 88 25.95 -0.71 -1.21
N ARG A 89 25.60 -0.85 0.07
CA ARG A 89 26.02 0.00 1.18
C ARG A 89 27.00 -0.68 2.13
N ASP A 90 27.48 -1.87 1.78
CA ASP A 90 28.34 -2.70 2.63
C ASP A 90 27.76 -2.96 4.03
N LEU A 91 26.44 -3.15 4.10
CA LEU A 91 25.67 -3.37 5.35
C LEU A 91 25.29 -4.83 5.59
N ILE A 92 25.76 -5.77 4.77
CA ILE A 92 25.49 -7.20 4.95
C ILE A 92 25.96 -7.64 6.34
N GLY A 93 25.04 -8.24 7.11
CA GLY A 93 25.30 -8.70 8.48
C GLY A 93 25.37 -7.59 9.54
N LYS A 94 25.05 -6.33 9.20
CA LYS A 94 25.12 -5.17 10.11
C LYS A 94 23.76 -4.57 10.46
N ILE A 95 22.66 -5.12 9.96
CA ILE A 95 21.30 -4.60 10.22
C ILE A 95 20.78 -5.16 11.55
N ASP A 96 20.44 -4.27 12.48
CA ASP A 96 19.95 -4.61 13.82
C ASP A 96 18.43 -4.83 13.87
N GLY A 97 17.69 -4.26 12.92
CA GLY A 97 16.24 -4.44 12.85
C GLY A 97 15.63 -3.97 11.54
N ILE A 98 14.53 -4.62 11.15
CA ILE A 98 13.75 -4.29 9.95
C ILE A 98 12.28 -4.18 10.34
N LEU A 99 11.65 -3.07 9.99
CA LEU A 99 10.22 -2.83 10.17
C LEU A 99 9.51 -2.82 8.80
N LEU A 100 8.41 -3.57 8.71
CA LEU A 100 7.52 -3.60 7.55
C LEU A 100 6.07 -3.43 8.01
N ASP A 101 5.49 -2.28 7.69
CA ASP A 101 4.08 -1.95 7.87
C ASP A 101 3.35 -2.20 6.54
N LEU A 102 2.83 -3.43 6.39
CA LEU A 102 2.26 -3.89 5.12
C LEU A 102 0.83 -3.37 4.95
N GLY A 103 0.61 -2.62 3.87
CA GLY A 103 -0.70 -2.14 3.49
C GLY A 103 -0.61 -0.94 2.57
N VAL A 104 -1.77 -0.33 2.31
CA VAL A 104 -1.86 0.96 1.64
C VAL A 104 -1.88 2.07 2.68
N SER A 105 -1.17 3.17 2.39
CA SER A 105 -1.17 4.35 3.25
C SER A 105 -2.48 5.12 3.12
N SER A 106 -2.88 5.85 4.16
CA SER A 106 -4.10 6.69 4.14
C SER A 106 -4.14 7.62 2.93
N PRO A 107 -3.06 8.33 2.56
CA PRO A 107 -3.03 9.16 1.37
C PRO A 107 -3.30 8.42 0.05
N GLN A 108 -2.94 7.14 -0.06
CA GLN A 108 -3.29 6.34 -1.24
C GLN A 108 -4.79 6.05 -1.31
N LEU A 109 -5.45 5.86 -0.16
CA LEU A 109 -6.91 5.71 -0.05
C LEU A 109 -7.65 7.05 -0.11
N ASP A 110 -6.98 8.12 0.33
CA ASP A 110 -7.56 9.44 0.54
C ASP A 110 -7.50 10.32 -0.69
N ASP A 111 -6.56 10.07 -1.59
CA ASP A 111 -6.49 10.74 -2.89
C ASP A 111 -7.20 9.89 -3.94
N ALA A 112 -8.31 10.40 -4.46
CA ALA A 112 -9.10 9.68 -5.45
C ALA A 112 -8.32 9.46 -6.75
N GLU A 113 -7.38 10.35 -7.09
CA GLU A 113 -6.56 10.25 -8.31
C GLU A 113 -5.59 9.06 -8.26
N ARG A 114 -5.36 8.47 -7.08
CA ARG A 114 -4.54 7.26 -6.92
C ARG A 114 -5.29 5.98 -7.32
N GLY A 115 -6.62 6.02 -7.41
CA GLY A 115 -7.40 4.90 -7.92
C GLY A 115 -7.61 3.73 -6.96
N PHE A 116 -7.25 3.86 -5.67
CA PHE A 116 -7.47 2.80 -4.67
C PHE A 116 -8.87 2.84 -4.03
N SER A 117 -9.60 3.96 -4.18
CA SER A 117 -10.93 4.13 -3.59
C SER A 117 -12.04 3.76 -4.57
N PHE A 118 -13.01 2.99 -4.09
CA PHE A 118 -14.29 2.77 -4.79
C PHE A 118 -15.40 3.74 -4.34
N MET A 119 -15.16 4.49 -3.25
CA MET A 119 -16.13 5.47 -2.73
C MET A 119 -16.02 6.80 -3.46
N ARG A 120 -14.80 7.19 -3.80
CA ARG A 120 -14.51 8.38 -4.60
C ARG A 120 -14.01 7.95 -5.96
N ASP A 121 -14.55 8.60 -6.98
CA ASP A 121 -14.23 8.27 -8.36
C ASP A 121 -12.88 8.84 -8.76
N GLY A 122 -12.09 8.05 -9.46
CA GLY A 122 -10.77 8.43 -9.97
C GLY A 122 -10.30 7.46 -11.05
N PRO A 123 -9.11 7.68 -11.62
CA PRO A 123 -8.51 6.76 -12.59
C PRO A 123 -8.39 5.35 -11.99
N LEU A 124 -8.68 4.33 -12.79
CA LEU A 124 -8.50 2.93 -12.38
C LEU A 124 -7.01 2.54 -12.47
N ASP A 125 -6.20 3.12 -11.56
CA ASP A 125 -4.74 2.96 -11.54
C ASP A 125 -4.27 1.87 -10.56
N MET A 126 -4.46 2.10 -9.25
CA MET A 126 -4.08 1.19 -8.16
C MET A 126 -2.57 0.89 -8.03
N ARG A 127 -1.68 1.61 -8.72
CA ARG A 127 -0.23 1.46 -8.50
C ARG A 127 0.24 2.28 -7.31
N MET A 128 1.01 1.64 -6.44
CA MET A 128 1.77 2.35 -5.40
C MET A 128 2.87 3.23 -6.01
N ASP A 129 3.52 2.76 -7.09
CA ASP A 129 4.44 3.54 -7.92
C ASP A 129 3.81 3.78 -9.31
N PRO A 130 3.17 4.94 -9.54
CA PRO A 130 2.57 5.25 -10.85
C PRO A 130 3.60 5.51 -11.95
N THR A 131 4.90 5.57 -11.65
CA THR A 131 5.95 5.88 -12.63
C THR A 131 6.34 4.68 -13.50
N ARG A 132 5.91 3.47 -13.12
CA ARG A 132 6.26 2.22 -13.82
C ARG A 132 5.20 1.16 -13.66
N GLY A 133 5.30 0.10 -14.46
CA GLY A 133 4.41 -1.05 -14.39
C GLY A 133 3.02 -0.80 -14.98
N GLN A 134 2.19 -1.84 -14.96
CA GLN A 134 0.85 -1.85 -15.54
C GLN A 134 -0.19 -1.39 -14.52
N SER A 135 -1.07 -0.47 -14.92
CA SER A 135 -2.23 -0.04 -14.13
C SER A 135 -3.32 -1.12 -14.07
N ALA A 136 -4.25 -1.01 -13.13
CA ALA A 136 -5.41 -1.87 -13.04
C ALA A 136 -6.28 -1.82 -14.32
N ALA A 137 -6.48 -0.63 -14.89
CA ALA A 137 -7.21 -0.47 -16.15
C ALA A 137 -6.56 -1.24 -17.30
N GLU A 138 -5.25 -1.06 -17.50
CA GLU A 138 -4.50 -1.74 -18.56
C GLU A 138 -4.49 -3.25 -18.38
N TRP A 139 -4.35 -3.73 -17.15
CA TRP A 139 -4.38 -5.16 -16.85
C TRP A 139 -5.77 -5.74 -17.13
N LEU A 140 -6.86 -5.14 -16.62
CA LEU A 140 -8.22 -5.62 -16.85
C LEU A 140 -8.64 -5.54 -18.32
N GLN A 141 -8.04 -4.66 -19.10
CA GLN A 141 -8.29 -4.56 -20.55
C GLN A 141 -7.69 -5.72 -21.33
N THR A 142 -6.61 -6.34 -20.84
CA THR A 142 -5.80 -7.32 -21.57
C THR A 142 -5.81 -8.72 -20.96
N ALA A 143 -6.12 -8.84 -19.68
CA ALA A 143 -6.14 -10.10 -18.95
C ALA A 143 -7.25 -11.05 -19.42
N GLU A 144 -6.97 -12.34 -19.37
CA GLU A 144 -7.96 -13.36 -19.66
C GLU A 144 -8.98 -13.48 -18.52
N GLU A 145 -10.21 -13.91 -18.84
CA GLU A 145 -11.26 -14.14 -17.83
C GLU A 145 -10.78 -15.09 -16.71
N ALA A 146 -10.01 -16.12 -17.07
CA ALA A 146 -9.47 -17.09 -16.12
C ALA A 146 -8.48 -16.45 -15.13
N ASP A 147 -7.62 -15.55 -15.62
CA ASP A 147 -6.64 -14.84 -14.80
C ASP A 147 -7.35 -13.90 -13.82
N ILE A 148 -8.32 -13.12 -14.30
CA ILE A 148 -9.10 -12.22 -13.46
C ILE A 148 -9.84 -13.01 -12.37
N ALA A 149 -10.47 -14.14 -12.74
CA ALA A 149 -11.15 -14.99 -11.78
C ALA A 149 -10.19 -15.60 -10.74
N TRP A 150 -8.97 -15.97 -11.15
CA TRP A 150 -7.96 -16.50 -10.25
C TRP A 150 -7.46 -15.44 -9.25
N VAL A 151 -7.17 -14.22 -9.71
CA VAL A 151 -6.77 -13.09 -8.84
C VAL A 151 -7.87 -12.78 -7.83
N LEU A 152 -9.12 -12.61 -8.28
CA LEU A 152 -10.25 -12.29 -7.40
C LEU A 152 -10.49 -13.38 -6.34
N LYS A 153 -10.33 -14.65 -6.71
CA LYS A 153 -10.48 -15.77 -5.76
C LYS A 153 -9.32 -15.85 -4.77
N THR A 154 -8.08 -15.74 -5.27
CA THR A 154 -6.87 -16.02 -4.49
C THR A 154 -6.49 -14.87 -3.57
N TYR A 155 -6.58 -13.64 -4.07
CA TYR A 155 -6.24 -12.45 -3.30
C TYR A 155 -7.47 -11.76 -2.71
N GLY A 156 -8.59 -11.74 -3.42
CA GLY A 156 -9.82 -11.10 -2.94
C GLY A 156 -10.72 -11.98 -2.06
N GLU A 157 -10.42 -13.27 -1.94
CA GLU A 157 -11.30 -14.27 -1.29
C GLU A 157 -12.75 -14.26 -1.84
N GLU A 158 -12.93 -13.85 -3.11
CA GLU A 158 -14.25 -13.58 -3.68
C GLU A 158 -14.94 -14.87 -4.18
N ARG A 159 -16.15 -15.11 -3.66
CA ARG A 159 -16.95 -16.31 -3.96
C ARG A 159 -17.51 -16.30 -5.38
N PHE A 160 -17.83 -15.11 -5.90
CA PHE A 160 -18.39 -14.90 -7.23
C PHE A 160 -17.33 -14.55 -8.28
N ALA A 161 -16.05 -14.86 -8.00
CA ALA A 161 -14.90 -14.48 -8.83
C ALA A 161 -15.09 -14.75 -10.33
N LYS A 162 -15.58 -15.95 -10.71
CA LYS A 162 -15.85 -16.29 -12.12
C LYS A 162 -16.92 -15.39 -12.75
N ARG A 163 -17.99 -15.09 -12.02
CA ARG A 163 -19.11 -14.27 -12.52
C ARG A 163 -18.67 -12.81 -12.69
N ILE A 164 -17.90 -12.30 -11.74
CA ILE A 164 -17.34 -10.95 -11.78
C ILE A 164 -16.31 -10.83 -12.92
N ALA A 165 -15.40 -11.79 -13.06
CA ALA A 165 -14.41 -11.80 -14.13
C ALA A 165 -15.07 -11.76 -15.52
N ARG A 166 -16.09 -12.60 -15.73
CA ARG A 166 -16.86 -12.59 -16.97
C ARG A 166 -17.49 -11.23 -17.26
N ALA A 167 -18.13 -10.62 -16.27
CA ALA A 167 -18.76 -9.30 -16.41
C ALA A 167 -17.74 -8.19 -16.73
N ILE A 168 -16.54 -8.26 -16.13
CA ILE A 168 -15.44 -7.33 -16.43
C ILE A 168 -14.98 -7.47 -17.89
N VAL A 169 -14.77 -8.71 -18.36
CA VAL A 169 -14.34 -8.96 -19.75
C VAL A 169 -15.41 -8.53 -20.74
N GLU A 170 -16.68 -8.83 -20.47
CA GLU A 170 -17.81 -8.40 -21.30
C GLU A 170 -17.89 -6.87 -21.35
N ARG A 171 -17.80 -6.17 -20.19
CA ARG A 171 -17.77 -4.70 -20.16
C ARG A 171 -16.61 -4.14 -20.98
N ASN A 172 -15.38 -4.60 -20.76
CA ASN A 172 -14.20 -4.06 -21.46
C ASN A 172 -14.18 -4.34 -22.97
N ARG A 173 -14.93 -5.32 -23.46
CA ARG A 173 -15.12 -5.55 -24.90
C ARG A 173 -16.03 -4.50 -25.55
N GLU A 174 -17.05 -4.06 -24.83
CA GLU A 174 -18.01 -3.06 -25.33
C GLU A 174 -17.51 -1.64 -25.10
N GLN A 175 -17.01 -1.37 -23.90
CA GLN A 175 -16.49 -0.09 -23.47
C GLN A 175 -15.35 -0.34 -22.47
N PRO A 176 -14.11 0.04 -22.78
CA PRO A 176 -13.01 -0.03 -21.81
C PRO A 176 -13.31 0.75 -20.52
N MET A 177 -13.10 0.12 -19.36
CA MET A 177 -13.18 0.80 -18.07
C MET A 177 -11.91 1.60 -17.82
N THR A 178 -12.08 2.85 -17.41
CA THR A 178 -10.98 3.78 -17.11
C THR A 178 -11.06 4.36 -15.70
N ARG A 179 -12.19 4.18 -15.01
CA ARG A 179 -12.45 4.76 -13.69
C ARG A 179 -12.87 3.73 -12.64
N THR A 180 -12.57 4.03 -11.38
CA THR A 180 -12.84 3.13 -10.24
C THR A 180 -14.32 2.87 -10.02
N LYS A 181 -15.20 3.85 -10.27
CA LYS A 181 -16.65 3.65 -10.15
C LYS A 181 -17.21 2.69 -11.19
N GLU A 182 -16.69 2.72 -12.42
CA GLU A 182 -17.13 1.79 -13.47
C GLU A 182 -16.87 0.34 -13.06
N LEU A 183 -15.68 0.07 -12.52
CA LEU A 183 -15.35 -1.25 -11.98
C LEU A 183 -16.27 -1.62 -10.81
N ALA A 184 -16.52 -0.70 -9.89
CA ALA A 184 -17.39 -0.95 -8.74
C ALA A 184 -18.84 -1.27 -9.17
N GLU A 185 -19.37 -0.57 -10.17
CA GLU A 185 -20.70 -0.80 -10.73
C GLU A 185 -20.81 -2.17 -11.41
N VAL A 186 -19.80 -2.56 -12.19
CA VAL A 186 -19.73 -3.89 -12.81
C VAL A 186 -19.70 -4.98 -11.76
N VAL A 187 -18.83 -4.85 -10.74
CA VAL A 187 -18.74 -5.83 -9.65
C VAL A 187 -20.05 -5.92 -8.86
N ALA A 188 -20.70 -4.78 -8.59
CA ALA A 188 -21.98 -4.73 -7.88
C ALA A 188 -23.10 -5.42 -8.67
N ALA A 189 -23.24 -5.14 -9.97
CA ALA A 189 -24.20 -5.80 -10.83
C ALA A 189 -23.91 -7.31 -10.98
N ALA A 190 -22.62 -7.66 -11.02
CA ALA A 190 -22.15 -9.03 -11.09
C ALA A 190 -22.14 -9.76 -9.75
N THR A 191 -22.65 -9.17 -8.66
CA THR A 191 -22.76 -9.85 -7.35
C THR A 191 -24.23 -9.94 -6.91
N PRO A 192 -24.77 -11.13 -6.58
CA PRO A 192 -26.16 -11.21 -6.15
C PRO A 192 -26.29 -10.57 -4.76
N VAL A 193 -27.13 -9.54 -4.65
CA VAL A 193 -27.46 -8.94 -3.36
C VAL A 193 -28.27 -9.96 -2.56
N LYS A 194 -27.68 -10.53 -1.49
CA LYS A 194 -28.51 -11.05 -0.40
C LYS A 194 -29.21 -9.85 0.22
N ILE A 195 -30.50 -9.68 -0.06
CA ILE A 195 -31.34 -8.83 0.78
C ILE A 195 -31.44 -9.56 2.13
N SER A 196 -30.54 -9.23 3.05
CA SER A 196 -30.77 -9.39 4.47
C SER A 196 -30.79 -7.99 5.08
N LEU A 197 -31.97 -7.37 5.04
CA LEU A 197 -32.31 -6.32 5.99
C LEU A 197 -32.32 -6.95 7.38
N ASN A 198 -31.17 -6.91 8.05
CA ASN A 198 -31.14 -6.89 9.52
C ASN A 198 -29.87 -6.18 9.99
N ILE A 199 -30.05 -4.93 10.41
CA ILE A 199 -29.07 -4.11 11.12
C ILE A 199 -29.05 -4.65 12.58
N PRO A 200 -27.88 -5.01 13.15
CA PRO A 200 -27.13 -4.02 13.94
C PRO A 200 -25.59 -4.12 13.92
N ARG A 201 -24.97 -2.94 13.65
CA ARG A 201 -23.72 -2.35 14.20
C ARG A 201 -22.34 -3.04 13.99
N PRO A 202 -21.24 -2.25 14.07
CA PRO A 202 -20.06 -2.42 13.22
C PRO A 202 -18.94 -3.20 13.90
N VAL A 203 -18.09 -3.86 13.10
CA VAL A 203 -16.81 -4.42 13.57
C VAL A 203 -15.73 -4.05 12.53
N PRO A 204 -14.60 -3.42 12.94
CA PRO A 204 -13.53 -3.00 12.04
C PRO A 204 -12.48 -4.11 11.91
N SER A 205 -12.18 -4.55 10.70
CA SER A 205 -10.88 -5.11 10.27
C SER A 205 -11.05 -5.83 8.93
N ARG A 206 -9.96 -5.89 8.16
CA ARG A 206 -9.74 -6.63 6.89
C ARG A 206 -9.87 -5.80 5.62
N ARG A 207 -8.78 -5.11 5.28
CA ARG A 207 -8.38 -4.81 3.90
C ARG A 207 -6.85 -4.89 3.80
N CYS A 208 -6.33 -6.11 3.63
CA CYS A 208 -4.98 -6.33 3.13
C CYS A 208 -5.09 -7.39 2.04
N ALA A 209 -5.14 -6.97 0.78
CA ALA A 209 -4.88 -7.83 -0.38
C ALA A 209 -4.74 -6.98 -1.64
N PHE A 210 -3.72 -6.11 -1.69
CA PHE A 210 -3.05 -5.67 -2.90
C PHE A 210 -1.68 -5.14 -2.45
N GLY A 211 -0.66 -5.96 -2.59
CA GLY A 211 0.74 -5.67 -2.24
C GLY A 211 1.65 -6.53 -3.09
#